data_AF-A0A978SCZ6-F1
#
_entry.id   AF-A0A978SCZ6-F1
#
_cell.length_a   1.000
_cell.length_b   1.000
_cell.length_c   1.000
_cell.angle_alpha   90.00
_cell.angle_beta   90.00
_cell.angle_gamma   90.00
#
_symmetry.space_group_name_H-M   'P 1'
#
loop_
_entity.id
_entity.type
_entity.pdbx_description
1 polymer ?
#
loop_
_entity_poly.entity_id
_entity_poly.type
_entity_poly.pdbx_seq_one_letter_code
_entity_poly.pdbx_strand_id
1 'polypeptide(L)' 'MLGKIKTQFPVWLYLNQPLFQPHSNTILNPRRFWYRYRVSLLERCLSKACPSKDYR' A
#
# COMPACT_ATOMS: atom_id res chain seq x y z
N MET A 1 15.37 0.39 17.84
CA MET A 1 16.10 -0.04 16.63
C MET A 1 15.10 -0.19 15.48
N LEU A 2 15.01 0.81 14.59
CA LEU A 2 14.12 0.73 13.43
C LEU A 2 14.73 -0.26 12.43
N GLY A 3 14.31 -1.52 12.52
CA GLY A 3 14.67 -2.56 11.57
C GLY A 3 14.37 -2.08 10.16
N LYS A 4 15.35 -2.21 9.25
CA LYS A 4 15.22 -1.90 7.82
C LYS A 4 13.89 -2.42 7.30
N ILE A 5 12.91 -1.54 7.09
CA ILE A 5 11.72 -1.87 6.32
C ILE A 5 12.22 -2.00 4.88
N LYS A 6 12.59 -3.23 4.49
CA LYS A 6 12.79 -3.56 3.08
C LYS A 6 11.41 -3.42 2.44
N THR A 7 11.12 -2.25 1.89
CA THR A 7 9.91 -2.00 1.12
C THR A 7 10.08 -2.78 -0.20
N GLN A 8 9.81 -4.08 -0.16
CA GLN A 8 9.84 -4.94 -1.34
C GLN A 8 8.67 -4.55 -2.23
N PHE A 9 8.95 -4.39 -3.53
CA PHE A 9 7.92 -4.09 -4.50
C PHE A 9 6.91 -5.26 -4.54
N PRO A 10 5.60 -5.00 -4.40
CA PRO A 10 4.59 -6.04 -4.26
C PRO A 10 4.18 -6.47 -5.65
N VAL A 11 5.03 -7.31 -6.27
CA VAL A 11 4.84 -7.84 -7.62
C VAL A 11 3.45 -8.43 -7.78
N TRP A 12 3.00 -9.22 -6.80
CA TRP A 12 1.68 -9.84 -6.83
C TRP A 12 0.52 -8.83 -6.88
N LEU A 13 0.59 -7.77 -6.08
CA LEU A 13 -0.43 -6.72 -6.08
C LEU A 13 -0.43 -5.90 -7.37
N TYR A 14 0.74 -5.71 -7.98
CA TYR A 14 0.87 -5.06 -9.27
C TYR A 14 0.27 -5.90 -10.40
N LEU A 15 0.50 -7.23 -10.39
CA LEU A 15 -0.05 -8.14 -11.39
C LEU A 15 -1.56 -8.35 -11.23
N ASN A 16 -2.08 -8.26 -10.01
CA ASN A 16 -3.51 -8.39 -9.72
C ASN A 16 -4.30 -7.08 -9.86
N GLN A 17 -3.76 -6.10 -10.60
CA GLN A 17 -4.50 -4.89 -10.92
C GLN A 17 -5.74 -5.23 -11.77
N PRO A 18 -6.87 -4.52 -11.62
CA PRO A 18 -8.01 -4.67 -12.51
C PRO A 18 -7.67 -4.05 -13.87
N LEU A 19 -7.06 -4.83 -14.77
CA LEU A 19 -6.56 -4.34 -16.06
C LEU A 19 -7.68 -3.99 -17.06
N PHE A 20 -8.90 -4.52 -16.84
CA PHE A 20 -10.00 -4.47 -17.82
C PHE A 20 -11.27 -3.77 -17.31
N GLN A 21 -11.22 -3.01 -16.21
CA GLN A 21 -12.41 -2.29 -15.75
C GLN A 21 -12.44 -0.87 -16.37
N PRO A 22 -13.55 -0.44 -16.99
CA PRO A 22 -13.63 0.85 -17.67
C PRO A 22 -13.48 2.05 -16.72
N HIS A 23 -13.61 1.85 -15.41
CA HIS A 23 -13.40 2.86 -14.36
C HIS A 23 -12.11 2.66 -13.56
N SER A 24 -11.34 1.60 -13.79
CA SER A 24 -10.06 1.42 -13.10
C SER A 24 -8.95 2.15 -13.84
N ASN A 25 -8.32 3.11 -13.17
CA ASN A 25 -7.08 3.71 -13.66
C ASN A 25 -5.94 2.70 -13.52
N THR A 26 -5.84 1.75 -14.46
CA THR A 26 -4.75 0.78 -14.56
C THR A 26 -3.41 1.51 -14.64
N ILE A 27 -2.45 1.13 -13.79
CA ILE A 27 -1.15 1.81 -13.70
C ILE A 27 -0.07 0.87 -14.23
N LEU A 28 0.24 1.02 -15.52
CA LEU A 28 1.25 0.22 -16.22
C LEU A 28 2.70 0.59 -15.86
N ASN A 29 2.91 1.70 -15.15
CA ASN A 29 4.24 2.08 -14.67
C ASN A 29 4.45 1.53 -13.25
N PRO A 30 5.37 0.57 -13.05
CA PRO A 30 5.59 -0.07 -11.75
C PRO A 30 6.00 0.91 -10.66
N ARG A 31 6.82 1.93 -10.99
CA ARG A 31 7.24 2.95 -10.02
C ARG A 31 6.06 3.81 -9.57
N ARG A 32 5.18 4.18 -10.51
CA ARG A 32 3.98 4.97 -10.23
C ARG A 32 2.98 4.17 -9.39
N PHE A 33 2.79 2.89 -9.70
CA PHE A 33 1.98 2.01 -8.87
C PHE A 33 2.54 1.92 -7.46
N TRP A 34 3.85 1.71 -7.33
CA TRP A 34 4.49 1.56 -6.03
C TRP A 34 4.32 2.80 -5.14
N TYR A 35 4.52 3.97 -5.72
CA TYR A 35 4.31 5.24 -5.03
C TYR A 35 2.87 5.36 -4.52
N ARG A 36 1.87 5.15 -5.38
CA ARG A 36 0.46 5.22 -4.99
C ARG A 36 0.07 4.17 -3.95
N TYR A 37 0.57 2.95 -4.09
CA TYR A 37 0.33 1.88 -3.14
C TYR A 37 0.84 2.26 -1.74
N ARG A 38 2.06 2.82 -1.65
CA ARG A 38 2.62 3.26 -0.36
C ARG A 38 1.80 4.36 0.28
N VAL A 39 1.36 5.35 -0.49
CA VAL A 39 0.47 6.42 0.01
C VAL A 39 -0.83 5.83 0.54
N SER A 40 -1.51 4.99 -0.23
CA SER A 40 -2.78 4.37 0.20
C SER A 40 -2.60 3.48 1.45
N LEU A 41 -1.47 2.79 1.56
CA LEU A 41 -1.16 1.98 2.74
C LEU A 41 -1.00 2.88 3.98
N LEU A 42 -0.32 4.01 3.86
CA LEU A 42 -0.18 4.99 4.94
C LEU A 42 -1.53 5.56 5.35
N GLU A 43 -2.36 5.96 4.38
CA GLU A 43 -3.73 6.47 4.62
C GLU A 43 -4.57 5.45 5.41
N ARG A 44 -4.54 4.17 4.99
CA ARG A 44 -5.26 3.08 5.69
C ARG A 44 -4.73 2.81 7.09
N CYS A 45 -3.43 2.94 7.30
CA CYS A 45 -2.84 2.79 8.63
C CYS A 45 -3.22 3.96 9.53
N LEU A 46 -3.20 5.18 8.99
CA LEU A 46 -3.61 6.40 9.69
C LEU A 46 -5.10 6.40 10.03
N SER A 47 -5.95 5.81 9.17
CA SER A 47 -7.39 5.73 9.41
C SER A 47 -7.78 4.67 10.45
N LYS A 48 -6.87 3.77 10.83
CA LYS A 48 -7.14 2.75 11.86
C LYS A 48 -7.05 3.40 13.23
N ALA A 49 -8.08 3.21 14.06
CA ALA A 49 -7.98 3.51 15.48
C ALA A 49 -6.79 2.73 16.07
N CYS A 50 -5.91 3.44 16.76
CA CYS A 50 -4.76 2.85 17.42
C CYS A 50 -5.09 2.72 18.91
N PRO A 51 -5.74 1.63 19.36
CA PRO A 51 -5.93 1.41 20.78
C PRO A 51 -4.54 1.17 21.37
N SER A 52 -3.98 2.18 22.03
CA SER A 52 -2.89 1.94 22.96
C SER A 52 -3.44 0.95 23.99
N LYS A 53 -2.84 -0.24 24.08
CA LYS A 53 -3.11 -1.14 25.19
C LYS A 53 -2.67 -0.38 26.44
N ASP A 54 -3.65 0.11 27.20
CA ASP A 54 -3.42 0.68 28.51
C ASP A 54 -3.01 -0.49 29.41
N TYR A 55 -1.69 -0.71 29.52
CA TYR A 55 -1.13 -1.64 30.48
C TYR A 55 -1.10 -0.92 31.82
N ARG A 56 -2.26 -0.89 32.48
CA ARG A 56 -2.41 -0.43 33.87
C ARG A 56 -2.68 -1.60 34.79
#